data_AF-A0A8T4DLL4-F1
#
_entry.id   AF-A0A8T4DLL4-F1
#
_cell.length_a   1.000
_cell.length_b   1.000
_cell.length_c   1.000
_cell.angle_alpha   90.00
_cell.angle_beta   90.00
_cell.angle_gamma   90.00
#
_symmetry.space_group_name_H-M   'P 1'
#
loop_
_entity.id
_entity.type
_entity.pdbx_description
1 polymer ?
#
loop_
_entity_poly.entity_id
_entity_poly.type
_entity_poly.pdbx_seq_one_letter_code
_entity_poly.pdbx_strand_id
1 'polypeptide(L)'
;MTKNDDLITISVITMITLISVIYDVPVLRQVIGIVFILFCPGYTFISSLFVKRRDIDALERIALSFGLSIAIVPLIGLLLNYTPYGIRLTPILISNTSFTFLMLIVAFYRRNQVDEGERFSFSYYVPKIELGEKRLDKALSVILIISIVASLATLVYVIQAPKKGETFTEFYILGPEGMADDYPTEFALGESKEIILGIVNHEYEPKDYAVNILLNDEVLWEG
;
A
#
# COMPACT_ATOMS: atom_id res chain seq x y z
N MET A 1 34.67 -0.23 -1.27
CA MET A 1 33.40 0.51 -1.17
C MET A 1 33.71 2.00 -1.20
N THR A 2 33.27 2.69 -2.23
CA THR A 2 33.49 4.12 -2.42
C THR A 2 32.67 4.95 -1.41
N LYS A 3 33.10 6.20 -1.24
CA LYS A 3 32.72 7.19 -0.22
C LYS A 3 31.21 7.42 -0.02
N ASN A 4 30.37 7.00 -0.98
CA ASN A 4 28.93 7.26 -1.06
C ASN A 4 28.11 6.07 -1.59
N ASP A 5 28.62 4.84 -1.51
CA ASP A 5 27.99 3.66 -2.12
C ASP A 5 26.55 3.44 -1.68
N ASP A 6 26.27 3.73 -0.41
CA ASP A 6 24.94 3.63 0.17
C ASP A 6 23.96 4.63 -0.46
N LEU A 7 24.34 5.91 -0.60
CA LEU A 7 23.52 6.93 -1.24
C LEU A 7 23.30 6.64 -2.73
N ILE A 8 24.32 6.12 -3.41
CA ILE A 8 24.23 5.70 -4.81
C ILE A 8 23.26 4.52 -4.94
N THR A 9 23.37 3.53 -4.05
CA THR A 9 22.47 2.36 -4.04
C THR A 9 21.01 2.78 -3.87
N ILE A 10 20.74 3.71 -2.95
CA ILE A 10 19.37 4.24 -2.76
C ILE A 10 18.88 5.02 -3.98
N SER A 11 19.75 5.80 -4.62
CA SER A 11 19.42 6.50 -5.87
C SER A 11 19.05 5.51 -6.99
N VAL A 12 19.82 4.43 -7.14
CA VAL A 12 19.55 3.37 -8.11
C VAL A 12 18.24 2.65 -7.82
N ILE A 13 17.97 2.26 -6.56
CA ILE A 13 16.69 1.64 -6.17
C ILE A 13 15.52 2.57 -6.47
N THR A 14 15.65 3.86 -6.16
CA THR A 14 14.62 4.88 -6.45
C THR A 14 14.37 4.99 -7.96
N MET A 15 15.42 5.03 -8.78
CA MET A 15 15.29 5.07 -10.24
C MET A 15 14.67 3.80 -10.82
N ILE A 16 15.07 2.61 -10.35
CA ILE A 16 14.47 1.34 -10.77
C ILE A 16 12.99 1.31 -10.41
N THR A 17 12.62 1.84 -9.24
CA THR A 17 11.22 1.94 -8.81
C THR A 17 10.43 2.81 -9.77
N LEU A 18 10.92 4.01 -10.11
CA LEU A 18 10.27 4.88 -11.10
C LEU A 18 10.09 4.20 -12.46
N ILE A 19 11.16 3.59 -12.97
CA ILE A 19 11.13 2.88 -14.26
C ILE A 19 10.10 1.74 -14.22
N SER A 20 10.08 0.93 -13.14
CA SER A 20 9.15 -0.18 -13.00
C SER A 20 7.68 0.26 -13.00
N VAL A 21 7.39 1.45 -12.48
CA VAL A 21 6.03 2.01 -12.48
C VAL A 21 5.67 2.60 -13.84
N ILE A 22 6.59 3.34 -14.48
CA ILE A 22 6.36 3.98 -15.79
C ILE A 22 6.13 2.93 -16.88
N TYR A 23 6.91 1.85 -16.89
CA TYR A 23 6.80 0.77 -17.87
C TYR A 23 5.83 -0.35 -17.45
N ASP A 24 5.06 -0.15 -16.37
CA ASP A 24 4.06 -1.08 -15.84
C ASP A 24 4.55 -2.54 -15.73
N VAL A 25 5.78 -2.75 -15.22
CA VAL A 25 6.35 -4.09 -15.03
C VAL A 25 5.86 -4.64 -13.69
N PRO A 26 4.82 -5.50 -13.63
CA PRO A 26 4.02 -5.65 -12.42
C PRO A 26 4.75 -6.35 -11.29
N VAL A 27 5.48 -7.43 -11.58
CA VAL A 27 6.26 -8.18 -10.58
C VAL A 27 7.40 -7.33 -10.02
N LEU A 28 8.16 -6.67 -10.90
CA LEU A 28 9.27 -5.81 -10.49
C LEU A 28 8.76 -4.64 -9.65
N ARG A 29 7.67 -3.99 -10.09
CA ARG A 29 7.03 -2.86 -9.40
C ARG A 29 6.61 -3.23 -7.98
N GLN A 30 6.01 -4.40 -7.78
CA GLN A 30 5.58 -4.85 -6.46
C GLN A 30 6.77 -5.06 -5.53
N VAL A 31 7.77 -5.84 -5.98
CA VAL A 31 8.93 -6.18 -5.15
C VAL A 31 9.77 -4.94 -4.84
N ILE A 32 10.15 -4.16 -5.86
CA ILE A 32 11.00 -2.99 -5.67
C ILE A 32 10.23 -1.85 -4.98
N GLY A 33 8.94 -1.69 -5.28
CA GLY A 33 8.10 -0.65 -4.68
C GLY A 33 7.93 -0.85 -3.18
N ILE A 34 7.81 -2.10 -2.71
CA ILE A 34 7.77 -2.42 -1.27
C ILE A 34 9.10 -2.04 -0.61
N VAL A 35 10.22 -2.45 -1.20
CA VAL A 35 11.56 -2.11 -0.66
C VAL A 35 11.76 -0.59 -0.62
N PHE A 36 11.35 0.11 -1.68
CA PHE A 36 11.45 1.56 -1.77
C PHE A 36 10.62 2.23 -0.66
N ILE A 37 9.34 1.91 -0.54
CA ILE A 37 8.45 2.51 0.46
C ILE A 37 8.94 2.25 1.89
N LEU A 38 9.33 1.01 2.19
CA LEU A 38 9.70 0.62 3.54
C LEU A 38 11.08 1.11 3.99
N PHE A 39 11.95 1.51 3.07
CA PHE A 39 13.35 1.79 3.42
C PHE A 39 13.92 3.10 2.88
N CYS A 40 13.69 3.44 1.60
CA CYS A 40 14.44 4.51 0.94
C CYS A 40 14.19 5.92 1.50
N PRO A 41 12.93 6.37 1.72
CA PRO A 41 12.64 7.68 2.33
C PRO A 41 13.25 7.81 3.73
N GLY A 42 13.08 6.79 4.57
CA GLY A 42 13.62 6.80 5.93
C GLY A 42 15.15 6.77 5.93
N TYR A 43 15.78 5.98 5.06
CA TYR A 43 17.24 5.91 4.95
C TYR A 43 17.86 7.22 4.47
N THR A 44 17.27 7.87 3.47
CA THR A 44 17.77 9.18 3.00
C THR A 44 17.57 10.25 4.06
N PHE A 45 16.47 10.22 4.80
CA PHE A 45 16.22 11.15 5.90
C PHE A 45 17.19 10.96 7.07
N ILE A 46 17.39 9.74 7.56
CA ILE A 46 18.34 9.49 8.65
C ILE A 46 19.78 9.83 8.20
N SER A 47 20.11 9.56 6.94
CA SER A 47 21.42 9.90 6.36
C SER A 47 21.61 11.38 6.10
N SER A 48 20.52 12.13 5.95
CA SER A 48 20.57 13.59 5.91
C SER A 48 20.72 14.18 7.30
N LEU A 49 20.27 13.52 8.37
CA LEU A 49 20.39 13.98 9.76
C LEU A 49 21.73 13.59 10.42
N PHE A 50 22.10 12.31 10.35
CA PHE A 50 23.25 11.70 11.01
C PHE A 50 24.29 11.27 9.98
N VAL A 51 25.33 12.09 9.86
CA VAL A 51 26.30 12.02 8.77
C VAL A 51 27.61 11.37 9.23
N LYS A 52 27.91 11.45 10.53
CA LYS A 52 29.15 10.93 11.10
C LYS A 52 29.03 9.45 11.45
N ARG A 53 30.14 8.72 11.46
CA ARG A 53 30.23 7.30 11.89
C ARG A 53 29.81 7.09 13.33
N ARG A 54 30.09 8.07 14.20
CA ARG A 54 29.87 7.97 15.65
C ARG A 54 28.45 8.36 16.07
N ASP A 55 27.62 8.84 15.14
CA ASP A 55 26.28 9.29 15.46
C ASP A 55 25.34 8.10 15.73
N ILE A 56 25.36 7.12 14.84
CA ILE A 56 24.51 5.92 14.87
C ILE A 56 25.25 4.74 14.23
N ASP A 57 25.10 3.57 14.82
CA ASP A 57 25.67 2.34 14.28
C ASP A 57 24.93 1.88 13.02
N ALA A 58 25.54 0.97 12.26
CA ALA A 58 24.95 0.47 11.02
C ALA A 58 23.58 -0.21 11.24
N LEU A 59 23.44 -0.98 12.32
CA LEU A 59 22.20 -1.67 12.65
C LEU A 59 21.12 -0.69 13.12
N GLU A 60 21.49 0.31 13.93
CA GLU A 60 20.59 1.39 14.33
C GLU A 60 20.11 2.19 13.12
N ARG A 61 21.02 2.53 12.19
CA ARG A 61 20.67 3.22 10.94
C ARG A 61 19.65 2.43 10.14
N ILE A 62 19.83 1.11 10.00
CA ILE A 62 18.88 0.25 9.29
C ILE A 62 17.52 0.26 10.01
N ALA A 63 17.50 -0.01 11.31
CA ALA A 63 16.27 -0.06 12.11
C ALA A 63 15.50 1.26 12.08
N LEU A 64 16.19 2.38 12.29
CA LEU A 64 15.62 3.73 12.24
C LEU A 64 15.13 4.08 10.83
N SER A 65 15.79 3.58 9.77
CA SER A 65 15.32 3.80 8.39
C SER A 65 13.97 3.17 8.15
N PHE A 66 13.75 1.93 8.60
CA PHE A 66 12.44 1.29 8.53
C PHE A 66 11.39 2.05 9.35
N GLY A 67 11.71 2.40 10.60
CA GLY A 67 10.79 3.14 11.47
C GLY A 67 10.40 4.50 10.89
N LEU A 68 11.37 5.27 10.37
CA LEU A 68 11.14 6.56 9.74
C LEU A 68 10.34 6.44 8.44
N SER A 69 10.59 5.42 7.60
CA SER A 69 9.79 5.20 6.41
C SER A 69 8.32 4.90 6.75
N ILE A 70 8.08 4.06 7.76
CA ILE A 70 6.73 3.74 8.25
C ILE A 70 6.03 4.99 8.80
N ALA A 71 6.76 5.98 9.32
CA ALA A 71 6.17 7.25 9.75
C ALA A 71 5.98 8.23 8.58
N ILE A 72 7.00 8.44 7.75
CA ILE A 72 7.05 9.48 6.71
C ILE A 72 6.11 9.15 5.55
N VAL A 73 6.08 7.91 5.06
CA VAL A 73 5.30 7.57 3.87
C VAL A 73 3.79 7.76 4.09
N PRO A 74 3.19 7.25 5.18
CA PRO A 74 1.79 7.51 5.48
C PRO A 74 1.51 9.00 5.75
N LEU A 75 2.45 9.72 6.38
CA LEU A 75 2.29 11.16 6.61
C LEU A 75 2.26 11.93 5.28
N ILE A 76 3.11 11.58 4.31
CA ILE A 76 3.04 12.14 2.94
C ILE A 76 1.70 11.80 2.30
N GLY A 77 1.23 10.56 2.43
CA GLY A 77 -0.09 10.14 1.94
C GLY A 77 -1.23 10.95 2.56
N LEU A 78 -1.17 11.19 3.87
CA LEU A 78 -2.14 12.00 4.59
C LEU A 78 -2.12 13.46 4.13
N LEU A 79 -0.94 14.04 3.93
CA LEU A 79 -0.79 15.39 3.37
C LEU A 79 -1.37 15.48 1.95
N LEU A 80 -1.13 14.47 1.12
CA LEU A 80 -1.70 14.38 -0.23
C LEU A 80 -3.23 14.31 -0.24
N ASN A 81 -3.85 13.78 0.81
CA ASN A 81 -5.31 13.75 0.94
C ASN A 81 -5.93 15.15 0.93
N TYR A 82 -5.20 16.17 1.39
CA TYR A 82 -5.64 17.56 1.37
C TYR A 82 -5.32 18.28 0.04
N THR A 83 -4.71 17.59 -0.92
CA THR A 83 -4.41 18.15 -2.24
C THR A 83 -5.47 17.73 -3.27
N PRO A 84 -5.65 18.49 -4.37
CA PRO A 84 -6.60 18.13 -5.44
C PRO A 84 -6.34 16.76 -6.08
N TYR A 85 -5.13 16.22 -5.93
CA TYR A 85 -4.72 14.95 -6.52
C TYR A 85 -5.10 13.72 -5.66
N GLY A 86 -5.30 13.92 -4.35
CA GLY A 86 -5.69 12.88 -3.39
C GLY A 86 -4.68 11.72 -3.25
N ILE A 87 -5.13 10.64 -2.59
CA ILE A 87 -4.34 9.42 -2.33
C ILE A 87 -4.40 8.51 -3.56
N ARG A 88 -3.68 8.89 -4.63
CA ARG A 88 -3.54 8.08 -5.86
C ARG A 88 -2.09 7.62 -6.05
N LEU A 89 -1.89 6.58 -6.86
CA LEU A 89 -0.54 6.02 -7.13
C LEU A 89 0.46 7.08 -7.62
N THR A 90 0.07 7.88 -8.62
CA THR A 90 0.97 8.86 -9.26
C THR A 90 1.41 9.98 -8.30
N PRO A 91 0.50 10.66 -7.56
CA PRO A 91 0.88 11.63 -6.53
C PRO A 91 1.76 11.04 -5.42
N ILE A 92 1.41 9.85 -4.90
CA ILE A 92 2.20 9.18 -3.85
C ILE A 92 3.62 8.91 -4.35
N LEU A 93 3.75 8.36 -5.56
CA LEU A 93 5.04 8.06 -6.16
C LEU A 93 5.87 9.32 -6.34
N ILE A 94 5.30 10.36 -6.96
CA ILE A 94 6.00 11.63 -7.22
C ILE A 94 6.42 12.28 -5.91
N SER A 95 5.54 12.40 -4.93
CA SER A 95 5.85 13.02 -3.64
C SER A 95 6.93 12.26 -2.88
N ASN A 96 6.81 10.93 -2.78
CA ASN A 96 7.79 10.12 -2.04
C ASN A 96 9.16 10.10 -2.74
N THR A 97 9.17 10.06 -4.07
CA THR A 97 10.38 10.16 -4.89
C THR A 97 11.04 11.53 -4.73
N SER A 98 10.27 12.60 -4.79
CA SER A 98 10.77 13.97 -4.67
C SER A 98 11.35 14.21 -3.28
N PHE A 99 10.67 13.74 -2.24
CA PHE A 99 11.18 13.74 -0.87
C PHE A 99 12.49 12.96 -0.75
N THR A 100 12.54 11.75 -1.30
CA THR A 100 13.74 10.90 -1.27
C THR A 100 14.92 11.59 -1.94
N PHE A 101 14.75 12.13 -3.17
CA PHE A 101 15.82 12.86 -3.85
C PHE A 101 16.25 14.13 -3.12
N LEU A 102 15.31 14.90 -2.58
CA LEU A 102 15.62 16.08 -1.79
C LEU A 102 16.52 15.71 -0.59
N MET A 103 16.14 14.68 0.15
CA MET A 103 16.93 14.20 1.29
C MET A 103 18.28 13.61 0.85
N LEU A 104 18.33 12.96 -0.31
CA LEU A 104 19.58 12.45 -0.91
C LEU A 104 20.55 13.60 -1.23
N ILE A 105 20.05 14.70 -1.80
CA ILE A 105 20.85 15.92 -2.06
C ILE A 105 21.35 16.52 -0.75
N VAL A 106 20.48 16.66 0.26
CA VAL A 106 20.87 17.19 1.59
C VAL A 106 21.91 16.29 2.25
N ALA A 107 21.72 14.97 2.21
CA ALA A 107 22.66 13.99 2.76
C ALA A 107 24.01 14.08 2.07
N PHE A 108 24.04 14.16 0.73
CA PHE A 108 25.27 14.30 -0.04
C PHE A 108 26.00 15.61 0.28
N TYR A 109 25.26 16.72 0.32
CA TYR A 109 25.81 18.04 0.65
C TYR A 109 26.41 18.06 2.07
N ARG A 110 25.69 17.57 3.07
CA ARG A 110 26.19 17.52 4.45
C ARG A 110 27.36 16.55 4.60
N ARG A 111 27.35 15.41 3.90
CA ARG A 111 28.45 14.42 3.96
C ARG A 111 29.75 14.94 3.35
N ASN A 112 29.66 15.87 2.40
CA ASN A 112 30.85 16.51 1.84
C ASN A 112 31.51 17.52 2.76
N GLN A 113 30.80 18.04 3.77
CA GLN A 113 31.35 18.97 4.77
C GLN A 113 32.05 18.30 5.95
N VAL A 114 32.01 16.96 6.03
CA VAL A 114 32.62 16.19 7.13
C VAL A 114 33.98 15.64 6.68
N ASP A 115 34.97 15.64 7.58
CA ASP A 115 36.30 15.08 7.31
C ASP A 115 36.23 13.58 6.98
N GLU A 116 37.09 13.12 6.07
CA GLU A 116 37.00 11.78 5.47
C GLU A 116 37.02 10.63 6.48
N GLY A 117 37.72 10.81 7.61
CA GLY A 117 37.79 9.84 8.70
C GLY A 117 36.53 9.76 9.58
N GLU A 118 35.71 10.81 9.62
CA GLU A 118 34.49 10.85 10.43
C GLU A 118 33.22 10.47 9.65
N ARG A 119 33.26 10.43 8.31
CA ARG A 119 32.11 10.12 7.45
C ARG A 119 31.63 8.70 7.63
N PHE A 120 30.32 8.46 7.79
CA PHE A 120 29.76 7.11 7.88
C PHE A 120 30.34 6.13 6.85
N SER A 121 30.72 4.92 7.26
CA SER A 121 30.92 3.77 6.37
C SER A 121 30.38 2.53 7.04
N PHE A 122 29.86 1.60 6.26
CA PHE A 122 29.55 0.26 6.73
C PHE A 122 30.84 -0.43 7.19
N SER A 123 31.07 -0.42 8.51
CA SER A 123 31.96 -1.39 9.13
C SER A 123 31.14 -2.67 9.26
N TYR A 124 31.56 -3.75 8.59
CA TYR A 124 30.89 -5.05 8.59
C TYR A 124 31.08 -5.72 9.97
N TYR A 125 30.48 -5.16 11.01
CA TYR A 125 30.31 -5.87 12.27
C TYR A 125 29.07 -6.73 12.11
N VAL A 126 29.25 -7.96 11.63
CA VAL A 126 28.18 -8.96 11.66
C VAL A 126 27.99 -9.31 13.13
N PRO A 127 26.89 -8.90 13.79
CA PRO A 127 26.63 -9.40 15.12
C PRO A 127 26.57 -10.92 15.01
N LYS A 128 27.43 -11.60 15.76
CA LYS A 128 27.37 -13.05 15.89
C LYS A 128 25.96 -13.35 16.40
N ILE A 129 25.13 -13.97 15.56
CA ILE A 129 23.79 -14.41 15.97
C ILE A 129 24.03 -15.58 16.93
N GLU A 130 24.21 -15.26 18.20
CA GLU A 130 24.23 -16.24 19.26
C GLU A 130 22.80 -16.73 19.45
N LEU A 131 22.44 -17.84 18.79
CA LEU A 131 21.25 -18.58 19.17
C LEU A 131 21.41 -18.95 20.65
N GLY A 132 20.53 -18.42 21.50
CA GLY A 132 20.65 -18.57 22.95
C GLY A 132 20.93 -20.02 23.35
N GLU A 133 21.92 -20.21 24.21
CA GLU A 133 22.41 -21.54 24.61
C GLU A 133 21.35 -22.35 25.37
N LYS A 134 20.35 -21.67 25.96
CA LYS A 134 19.23 -22.31 26.65
C LYS A 134 18.16 -22.78 25.66
N ARG A 135 17.63 -23.98 25.90
CA ARG A 135 16.59 -24.61 25.04
C ARG A 135 15.36 -23.71 24.79
N LEU A 136 14.99 -22.89 25.78
CA LEU A 136 13.89 -21.93 25.67
C LEU A 136 14.21 -20.82 24.66
N ASP A 137 15.39 -20.20 24.76
CA ASP A 137 15.80 -19.10 23.86
C ASP A 137 15.92 -19.58 22.41
N LYS A 138 16.41 -20.82 22.21
CA LYS A 138 16.46 -21.45 20.89
C LYS A 138 15.06 -21.74 20.34
N ALA A 139 14.15 -22.27 21.16
CA ALA A 139 12.77 -22.51 20.74
C ALA A 139 12.05 -21.21 20.37
N LEU A 140 12.20 -20.17 21.20
CA LEU A 140 11.66 -18.84 20.93
C LEU A 140 12.23 -18.22 19.65
N SER A 141 13.54 -18.35 19.42
CA SER A 141 14.19 -17.87 18.19
C SER A 141 13.67 -18.61 16.95
N VAL A 142 13.46 -19.92 17.03
CA VAL A 142 12.91 -20.72 15.92
C VAL A 142 11.45 -20.33 15.64
N ILE A 143 10.64 -20.20 16.68
CA ILE A 143 9.24 -19.74 16.55
C ILE A 143 9.18 -18.35 15.93
N LEU A 144 10.08 -17.44 16.32
CA LEU A 144 10.18 -16.10 15.75
C LEU A 144 10.53 -16.13 14.25
N ILE A 145 11.49 -16.96 13.84
CA ILE A 145 11.83 -17.10 12.42
C ILE A 145 10.62 -17.65 11.64
N ILE A 146 9.95 -18.67 12.17
CA ILE A 146 8.76 -19.26 11.53
C ILE A 146 7.64 -18.20 11.41
N SER A 147 7.41 -17.38 12.44
CA SER A 147 6.38 -16.36 12.40
C SER A 147 6.67 -15.25 11.39
N ILE A 148 7.95 -14.82 11.26
CA ILE A 148 8.37 -13.86 10.24
C ILE A 148 8.14 -14.44 8.84
N VAL A 149 8.54 -15.69 8.60
CA VAL A 149 8.35 -16.35 7.30
C VAL A 149 6.87 -16.53 6.98
N ALA A 150 6.06 -16.97 7.93
CA ALA A 150 4.62 -17.12 7.77
C ALA A 150 3.92 -15.77 7.49
N SER A 151 4.34 -14.70 8.17
CA SER A 151 3.83 -13.34 7.95
C SER A 151 4.13 -12.83 6.54
N LEU A 152 5.38 -12.98 6.07
CA LEU A 152 5.78 -12.62 4.70
C LEU A 152 5.02 -13.44 3.65
N ALA A 153 4.88 -14.75 3.86
CA ALA A 153 4.13 -15.63 2.96
C ALA A 153 2.65 -15.23 2.88
N THR A 154 2.03 -14.91 4.02
CA THR A 154 0.64 -14.45 4.10
C THR A 154 0.47 -13.12 3.36
N LEU A 155 1.40 -12.18 3.52
CA LEU A 155 1.36 -10.90 2.82
C LEU A 155 1.41 -11.09 1.30
N VAL A 156 2.33 -11.93 0.81
CA VAL A 156 2.44 -12.27 -0.62
C VAL A 156 1.18 -12.97 -1.13
N TYR A 157 0.58 -13.86 -0.33
CA TYR A 157 -0.69 -14.51 -0.65
C TYR A 157 -1.82 -13.49 -0.79
N VAL A 158 -1.99 -12.59 0.19
CA VAL A 158 -3.06 -11.58 0.20
C VAL A 158 -2.95 -10.61 -0.97
N ILE A 159 -1.72 -10.23 -1.38
CA ILE A 159 -1.50 -9.35 -2.54
C ILE A 159 -1.92 -10.03 -3.86
N GLN A 160 -1.75 -11.35 -3.96
CA GLN A 160 -2.09 -12.11 -5.18
C GLN A 160 -3.51 -12.66 -5.18
N ALA A 161 -4.11 -12.87 -4.01
CA ALA A 161 -5.46 -13.36 -3.89
C ALA A 161 -6.44 -12.37 -4.55
N PRO A 162 -7.40 -12.85 -5.37
CA PRO A 162 -8.40 -11.98 -5.97
C PRO A 162 -9.17 -11.28 -4.86
N LYS A 163 -9.24 -9.95 -4.92
CA LYS A 163 -10.05 -9.15 -4.01
C LYS A 163 -11.52 -9.45 -4.32
N LYS A 164 -12.11 -10.41 -3.61
CA LYS A 164 -13.58 -10.54 -3.58
C LYS A 164 -14.09 -9.26 -2.91
N GLY A 165 -14.72 -8.38 -3.68
CA GLY A 165 -15.41 -7.22 -3.13
C GLY A 165 -16.56 -7.65 -2.20
N GLU A 166 -17.23 -6.68 -1.58
CA GLU A 166 -18.47 -6.97 -0.84
C GLU A 166 -19.45 -7.71 -1.75
N THR A 167 -20.03 -8.79 -1.24
CA THR A 167 -21.07 -9.55 -1.93
C THR A 167 -22.41 -8.97 -1.56
N PHE A 168 -23.13 -8.46 -2.55
CA PHE A 168 -24.49 -7.97 -2.38
C PHE A 168 -25.32 -8.24 -3.63
N THR A 169 -26.63 -8.17 -3.49
CA THR A 169 -27.56 -8.13 -4.61
C THR A 169 -28.11 -6.71 -4.69
N GLU A 170 -28.04 -6.09 -5.86
CA GLU A 170 -28.66 -4.80 -6.11
C GLU A 170 -30.10 -5.01 -6.58
N PHE A 171 -31.04 -4.33 -5.93
CA PHE A 171 -32.45 -4.33 -6.30
C PHE A 171 -32.93 -2.90 -6.46
N TYR A 172 -33.46 -2.57 -7.63
CA TYR A 172 -33.92 -1.21 -7.92
C TYR A 172 -35.13 -1.19 -8.84
N ILE A 173 -35.81 -0.05 -8.82
CA ILE A 173 -36.97 0.24 -9.66
C ILE A 173 -36.67 1.51 -10.45
N LEU A 174 -36.96 1.50 -11.75
CA LEU A 174 -36.83 2.65 -12.63
C LEU A 174 -38.16 2.96 -13.32
N GLY A 175 -38.34 4.23 -13.69
CA GLY A 175 -39.44 4.63 -14.56
C GLY A 175 -39.17 4.29 -16.03
N PRO A 176 -40.10 4.67 -16.92
CA PRO A 176 -40.02 4.36 -18.35
C PRO A 176 -38.78 4.94 -19.06
N GLU A 177 -38.20 6.03 -18.55
CA GLU A 177 -36.98 6.61 -19.11
C GLU A 177 -35.70 6.01 -18.51
N GLY A 178 -35.83 5.04 -17.59
CA GLY A 178 -34.71 4.37 -16.95
C GLY A 178 -34.06 5.21 -15.83
N MET A 179 -34.78 6.18 -15.27
CA MET A 179 -34.32 6.94 -14.11
C MET A 179 -34.92 6.39 -12.81
N ALA A 180 -34.31 6.72 -11.69
CA ALA A 180 -34.78 6.25 -10.38
C ALA A 180 -35.71 7.27 -9.70
N ASP A 181 -36.02 8.38 -10.34
CA ASP A 181 -36.89 9.44 -9.83
C ASP A 181 -38.15 9.65 -10.69
N ASP A 182 -38.24 8.97 -11.83
CA ASP A 182 -39.36 9.05 -12.78
C ASP A 182 -40.32 7.85 -12.70
N TYR A 183 -40.15 6.95 -11.74
CA TYR A 183 -41.06 5.82 -11.57
C TYR A 183 -42.46 6.31 -11.14
N PRO A 184 -43.53 5.75 -11.74
CA PRO A 184 -44.90 6.18 -11.44
C PRO A 184 -45.32 5.79 -10.02
N THR A 185 -45.81 6.77 -9.25
CA THR A 185 -46.31 6.58 -7.87
C THR A 185 -47.83 6.72 -7.76
N GLU A 186 -48.46 7.37 -8.72
CA GLU A 186 -49.91 7.57 -8.79
C GLU A 186 -50.51 6.79 -9.95
N PHE A 187 -51.63 6.10 -9.71
CA PHE A 187 -52.33 5.29 -10.71
C PHE A 187 -53.81 5.66 -10.73
N ALA A 188 -54.34 5.99 -11.92
CA ALA A 188 -55.79 6.11 -12.12
C ALA A 188 -56.43 4.75 -12.41
N LEU A 189 -57.71 4.59 -12.06
CA LEU A 189 -58.43 3.33 -12.26
C LEU A 189 -58.53 2.99 -13.76
N GLY A 190 -57.99 1.84 -14.17
CA GLY A 190 -57.92 1.40 -15.57
C GLY A 190 -56.70 1.91 -16.34
N GLU A 191 -55.77 2.60 -15.69
CA GLU A 191 -54.51 3.07 -16.27
C GLU A 191 -53.41 1.99 -16.12
N SER A 192 -52.67 1.73 -17.19
CA SER A 192 -51.49 0.85 -17.18
C SER A 192 -50.23 1.70 -17.33
N LYS A 193 -49.27 1.57 -16.41
CA LYS A 193 -47.98 2.25 -16.49
C LYS A 193 -46.85 1.23 -16.43
N GLU A 194 -45.77 1.53 -17.13
CA GLU A 194 -44.58 0.70 -17.16
C GLU A 194 -43.66 1.03 -15.98
N ILE A 195 -43.10 -0.02 -15.39
CA ILE A 195 -42.08 0.04 -14.35
C ILE A 195 -41.01 -0.97 -14.72
N ILE A 196 -39.75 -0.57 -14.62
CA ILE A 196 -38.61 -1.45 -14.86
C ILE A 196 -38.07 -1.90 -13.52
N LEU A 197 -37.99 -3.22 -13.30
CA LEU A 197 -37.41 -3.82 -12.12
C LEU A 197 -36.06 -4.44 -12.46
N GLY A 198 -35.02 -4.03 -11.75
CA GLY A 198 -33.64 -4.49 -11.96
C GLY A 198 -33.14 -5.32 -10.78
N ILE A 199 -32.50 -6.45 -11.10
CA ILE A 199 -31.76 -7.28 -10.14
C ILE A 199 -30.36 -7.49 -10.70
N VAL A 200 -29.35 -7.09 -9.94
CA VAL A 200 -27.95 -7.30 -10.31
C VAL A 200 -27.25 -8.13 -9.25
N ASN A 201 -26.72 -9.27 -9.66
CA ASN A 201 -26.01 -10.20 -8.80
C ASN A 201 -24.53 -9.82 -8.70
N HIS A 202 -24.08 -9.39 -7.52
CA HIS A 202 -22.67 -9.18 -7.18
C HIS A 202 -22.14 -10.21 -6.17
N GLU A 203 -22.76 -11.40 -6.07
CA GLU A 203 -22.37 -12.46 -5.12
C GLU A 203 -21.27 -13.39 -5.65
N TYR A 204 -20.78 -13.19 -6.88
CA TYR A 204 -19.76 -14.02 -7.55
C TYR A 204 -20.11 -15.51 -7.68
N GLU A 205 -21.37 -15.87 -7.41
CA GLU A 205 -21.93 -17.20 -7.56
C GLU A 205 -23.33 -17.08 -8.20
N PRO A 206 -23.76 -18.07 -9.01
CA PRO A 206 -25.13 -18.08 -9.52
C PRO A 206 -26.14 -18.10 -8.37
N LYS A 207 -27.15 -17.24 -8.43
CA LYS A 207 -28.22 -17.11 -7.44
C LYS A 207 -29.57 -17.06 -8.16
N ASP A 208 -30.53 -17.75 -7.59
CA ASP A 208 -31.92 -17.71 -8.03
C ASP A 208 -32.66 -16.65 -7.22
N TYR A 209 -33.43 -15.81 -7.91
CA TYR A 209 -34.21 -14.73 -7.31
C TYR A 209 -35.68 -14.97 -7.61
N ALA A 210 -36.53 -14.66 -6.63
CA ALA A 210 -37.97 -14.63 -6.79
C ALA A 210 -38.47 -13.23 -6.43
N VAL A 211 -39.35 -12.67 -7.25
CA VAL A 211 -39.90 -11.33 -7.07
C VAL A 211 -41.41 -11.43 -6.90
N ASN A 212 -41.89 -10.91 -5.78
CA ASN A 212 -43.32 -10.81 -5.49
C ASN A 212 -43.75 -9.35 -5.56
N ILE A 213 -44.75 -9.07 -6.40
CA ILE A 213 -45.41 -7.76 -6.48
C ILE A 213 -46.70 -7.88 -5.68
N LEU A 214 -46.85 -7.04 -4.66
CA LEU A 214 -48.03 -7.03 -3.78
C LEU A 214 -48.80 -5.72 -3.88
N LEU A 215 -50.12 -5.80 -3.73
CA LEU A 215 -51.00 -4.65 -3.54
C LEU A 215 -51.83 -4.91 -2.28
N ASN A 216 -51.70 -4.05 -1.27
CA ASN A 216 -52.36 -4.20 0.02
C ASN A 216 -52.19 -5.62 0.61
N ASP A 217 -50.96 -6.14 0.58
CA ASP A 217 -50.57 -7.48 1.05
C ASP A 217 -51.16 -8.67 0.24
N GLU A 218 -51.85 -8.42 -0.87
CA GLU A 218 -52.25 -9.46 -1.83
C GLU A 218 -51.22 -9.57 -2.97
N VAL A 219 -50.79 -10.79 -3.29
CA VAL A 219 -49.84 -11.06 -4.37
C VAL A 219 -50.51 -10.85 -5.72
N LEU A 220 -50.03 -9.88 -6.49
CA LEU A 220 -50.47 -9.61 -7.86
C LEU A 220 -49.66 -10.40 -8.89
N TRP A 221 -48.38 -10.64 -8.61
CA TRP A 221 -47.46 -11.34 -9.50
C TRP A 221 -46.30 -11.95 -8.72
N GLU A 222 -45.86 -13.14 -9.16
CA GLU A 222 -44.72 -13.90 -8.63
C GLU A 222 -43.94 -14.45 -9.84
N GLY A 223 -42.62 -14.30 -9.82
CA GLY A 223 -41.74 -14.77 -10.90
C GLY A 223 -40.26 -14.71 -10.57
#